data_AF-A0A7V1PVU7-F1
#
_entry.id   AF-A0A7V1PVU7-F1
#
_cell.length_a   1.000
_cell.length_b   1.000
_cell.length_c   1.000
_cell.angle_alpha   90.00
_cell.angle_beta   90.00
_cell.angle_gamma   90.00
#
_symmetry.space_group_name_H-M   'P 1'
#
loop_
_entity.id
_entity.type
_entity.pdbx_description
1 polymer ?
#
loop_
_entity_poly.entity_id
_entity_poly.type
_entity_poly.pdbx_seq_one_letter_code
_entity_poly.pdbx_strand_id
1 'polypeptide(L)'
;MCKTDNSKIPAGRFGRWLKEIIKAAGSGGSMDVPCGECRACCTSSYFIHIRPDETETRAHIPRALLFPAPGLPRGHHVMGYNDKGHCPMFIDNACSIYAFRPLTCRIYDCRLFPATAVWEIENSKIKAQARRWRFELTTDEERKQWEALQRAAAFLNEQSACFPEAYLPARASRRAILALRIHEIFLKFDDDRDIRDHRREIAGEIMTLLSEHKTD
;
A
#
# COMPACT_ATOMS: atom_id res chain seq x y z
N MET A 1 -5.32 28.35 5.17
CA MET A 1 -6.19 27.64 4.19
C MET A 1 -5.30 27.05 3.10
N CYS A 2 -5.04 25.73 3.14
CA CYS A 2 -4.26 25.08 2.10
C CYS A 2 -5.19 24.79 0.91
N LYS A 3 -5.03 25.52 -0.19
CA LYS A 3 -5.73 25.21 -1.45
C LYS A 3 -5.32 23.79 -1.85
N THR A 4 -6.27 22.86 -1.93
CA THR A 4 -6.02 21.54 -2.53
C THR A 4 -5.76 21.75 -4.01
N ASP A 5 -4.49 21.82 -4.38
CA ASP A 5 -4.07 21.69 -5.77
C ASP A 5 -4.51 20.31 -6.26
N ASN A 6 -5.50 20.31 -7.16
CA ASN A 6 -6.10 19.12 -7.76
C ASN A 6 -5.39 18.72 -9.06
N SER A 7 -4.19 19.25 -9.31
CA SER A 7 -3.37 18.91 -10.46
C SER A 7 -3.14 17.39 -10.52
N LYS A 8 -3.48 16.81 -11.67
CA LYS A 8 -3.23 15.40 -11.97
C LYS A 8 -1.71 15.21 -12.14
N ILE A 9 -1.17 14.19 -11.50
CA ILE A 9 0.25 13.83 -11.58
C ILE A 9 0.39 12.44 -12.22
N PRO A 10 1.34 12.24 -13.16
CA PRO A 10 1.57 10.93 -13.75
C PRO A 10 2.00 9.92 -12.70
N ALA A 11 1.32 8.77 -12.64
CA ALA A 11 1.68 7.63 -11.80
C ALA A 11 2.65 6.67 -12.50
N GLY A 12 2.87 6.89 -13.80
CA GLY A 12 3.58 5.99 -14.72
C GLY A 12 2.66 4.96 -15.36
N ARG A 13 3.25 4.03 -16.10
CA ARG A 13 2.53 2.90 -16.73
C ARG A 13 2.04 1.90 -15.69
N PHE A 14 0.75 1.57 -15.76
CA PHE A 14 0.10 0.66 -14.81
C PHE A 14 0.76 -0.73 -14.78
N GLY A 15 0.97 -1.36 -15.94
CA GLY A 15 1.50 -2.72 -15.99
C GLY A 15 2.91 -2.85 -15.40
N ARG A 16 3.75 -1.81 -15.53
CA ARG A 16 5.06 -1.76 -14.88
C ARG A 16 4.92 -1.63 -13.37
N TRP A 17 4.10 -0.67 -12.92
CA TRP A 17 3.85 -0.45 -11.50
C TRP A 17 3.26 -1.70 -10.82
N LEU A 18 2.31 -2.38 -11.46
CA LEU A 18 1.66 -3.58 -10.93
C LEU A 18 2.67 -4.71 -10.67
N LYS A 19 3.57 -4.96 -11.63
CA LYS A 19 4.65 -5.94 -11.48
C LYS A 19 5.61 -5.58 -10.34
N GLU A 20 6.00 -4.31 -10.25
CA GLU A 20 6.90 -3.82 -9.20
C GLU A 20 6.26 -3.95 -7.81
N ILE A 21 4.98 -3.55 -7.66
CA ILE A 21 4.31 -3.58 -6.35
C ILE A 21 3.97 -5.00 -5.89
N ILE A 22 3.61 -5.91 -6.79
CA ILE A 22 3.43 -7.33 -6.45
C ILE A 22 4.76 -7.93 -5.96
N LYS A 23 5.86 -7.66 -6.66
CA LYS A 23 7.19 -8.11 -6.25
C LYS A 23 7.56 -7.55 -4.87
N ALA A 24 7.34 -6.26 -4.63
CA ALA A 24 7.62 -5.63 -3.34
C ALA A 24 6.76 -6.21 -2.19
N ALA A 25 5.48 -6.47 -2.46
CA ALA A 25 4.55 -7.05 -1.49
C ALA A 25 4.90 -8.51 -1.13
N GLY A 26 5.39 -9.31 -2.07
CA GLY A 26 5.74 -10.72 -1.86
C GLY A 26 7.15 -10.97 -1.30
N SER A 27 8.15 -10.19 -1.72
CA SER A 27 9.57 -10.44 -1.36
C SER A 27 10.14 -9.48 -0.32
N GLY A 28 9.34 -8.55 0.20
CA GLY A 28 9.84 -7.46 1.05
C GLY A 28 10.76 -6.47 0.31
N GLY A 29 10.76 -6.50 -1.03
CA GLY A 29 11.49 -5.56 -1.87
C GLY A 29 10.98 -4.13 -1.73
N SER A 30 11.82 -3.15 -2.07
CA SER A 30 11.44 -1.73 -2.04
C SER A 30 10.70 -1.32 -3.31
N MET A 31 9.76 -0.38 -3.16
CA MET A 31 9.21 0.38 -4.27
C MET A 31 10.03 1.66 -4.44
N ASP A 32 10.42 1.99 -5.67
CA ASP A 32 10.85 3.36 -5.96
C ASP A 32 9.61 4.23 -6.11
N VAL A 33 9.01 4.54 -4.96
CA VAL A 33 7.89 5.48 -4.90
C VAL A 33 8.47 6.84 -5.21
N PRO A 34 8.02 7.54 -6.27
CA PRO A 34 8.52 8.84 -6.68
C PRO A 34 7.98 9.91 -5.72
N CYS A 35 8.30 9.75 -4.45
CA CYS A 35 7.86 10.62 -3.39
C CYS A 35 8.51 12.00 -3.48
N GLY A 36 9.54 12.19 -4.32
CA GLY A 36 10.10 13.49 -4.76
C GLY A 36 9.50 14.72 -4.08
N GLU A 37 8.56 15.39 -4.74
CA GLU A 37 7.79 16.51 -4.13
C GLU A 37 6.56 16.07 -3.30
N CYS A 38 6.18 14.79 -3.39
CA CYS A 38 5.11 14.15 -2.65
C CYS A 38 5.49 13.91 -1.18
N ARG A 39 5.22 14.91 -0.34
CA ARG A 39 5.57 14.96 1.10
C ARG A 39 4.42 14.56 2.03
N ALA A 40 3.38 13.92 1.48
CA ALA A 40 2.16 13.62 2.22
C ALA A 40 2.45 12.71 3.42
N CYS A 41 3.08 11.55 3.22
CA CYS A 41 3.40 10.63 4.33
C CYS A 41 4.36 11.23 5.36
N CYS A 42 5.33 12.06 4.93
CA CYS A 42 6.27 12.74 5.82
C CYS A 42 5.61 13.75 6.76
N THR A 43 4.39 14.21 6.46
CA THR A 43 3.65 15.21 7.25
C THR A 43 2.35 14.65 7.83
N SER A 44 2.24 13.33 7.94
CA SER A 44 0.99 12.61 8.24
C SER A 44 0.92 11.98 9.64
N SER A 45 1.78 12.37 10.57
CA SER A 45 1.82 11.84 11.94
C SER A 45 1.86 10.32 12.02
N TYR A 46 2.60 9.68 11.10
CA TYR A 46 2.75 8.23 11.10
C TYR A 46 3.90 7.79 12.01
N PHE A 47 3.63 6.71 12.74
CA PHE A 47 4.66 5.91 13.38
C PHE A 47 5.33 5.04 12.33
N ILE A 48 6.66 5.16 12.22
CA ILE A 48 7.46 4.43 11.23
C ILE A 48 8.12 3.26 11.95
N HIS A 49 7.73 2.05 11.56
CA HIS A 49 8.37 0.82 12.04
C HIS A 49 9.75 0.65 11.39
N ILE A 50 10.72 0.27 12.19
CA ILE A 50 12.10 0.01 11.78
C ILE A 50 12.48 -1.37 12.30
N ARG A 51 12.87 -2.25 11.39
CA ARG A 51 13.24 -3.63 11.70
C ARG A 51 14.68 -3.73 12.22
N PRO A 52 15.02 -4.79 12.98
CA PRO A 52 16.36 -4.95 13.54
C PRO A 52 17.47 -5.06 12.50
N ASP A 53 17.18 -5.67 11.35
CA ASP A 53 18.07 -5.92 10.21
C ASP A 53 18.34 -4.67 9.34
N GLU A 54 17.59 -3.58 9.55
CA GLU A 54 17.81 -2.30 8.85
C GLU A 54 18.98 -1.52 9.47
N THR A 55 20.18 -2.12 9.51
CA THR A 55 21.37 -1.57 10.18
C THR A 55 21.77 -0.19 9.67
N GLU A 56 21.81 -0.01 8.35
CA GLU A 56 22.14 1.27 7.70
C GLU A 56 21.11 2.35 8.02
N THR A 57 19.82 2.03 7.91
CA THR A 57 18.72 2.94 8.31
C THR A 57 18.91 3.39 9.76
N ARG A 58 19.17 2.45 10.67
CA ARG A 58 19.33 2.71 12.11
C ARG A 58 20.56 3.55 12.43
N ALA A 59 21.64 3.43 11.65
CA ALA A 59 22.85 4.24 11.81
C ALA A 59 22.58 5.74 11.51
N HIS A 60 21.62 6.03 10.63
CA HIS A 60 21.28 7.40 10.20
C HIS A 60 20.16 8.05 11.01
N ILE A 61 19.48 7.31 11.89
CA ILE A 61 18.42 7.85 12.76
C ILE A 61 19.01 8.13 14.15
N PRO A 62 18.89 9.35 14.70
CA PRO A 62 19.29 9.64 16.06
C PRO A 62 18.67 8.66 17.06
N ARG A 63 19.48 8.05 17.92
CA ARG A 63 19.02 7.03 18.89
C ARG A 63 17.88 7.53 19.79
N ALA A 64 17.87 8.82 20.13
CA ALA A 64 16.82 9.45 20.93
C ALA A 64 15.43 9.43 20.24
N LEU A 65 15.36 9.17 18.94
CA LEU A 65 14.12 9.07 18.17
C LEU A 65 13.66 7.61 17.96
N LEU A 66 14.44 6.63 18.42
CA LEU A 66 14.16 5.20 18.28
C LEU A 66 13.62 4.65 19.60
N PHE A 67 12.33 4.33 19.63
CA PHE A 67 11.67 3.73 20.78
C PHE A 67 11.41 2.25 20.52
N PRO A 68 11.47 1.36 21.53
CA PRO A 68 11.07 -0.04 21.35
C PRO A 68 9.66 -0.14 20.78
N ALA A 69 9.48 -0.96 19.74
CA ALA A 69 8.16 -1.17 19.14
C ALA A 69 7.29 -2.04 20.09
N PRO A 70 6.12 -1.53 20.55
CA PRO A 70 5.26 -2.29 21.47
C PRO A 70 4.80 -3.62 20.88
N GLY A 71 4.89 -4.69 21.67
CA GLY A 71 4.41 -6.03 21.28
C GLY A 71 5.26 -6.76 20.24
N LEU A 72 6.42 -6.22 19.84
CA LEU A 72 7.35 -6.88 18.91
C LEU A 72 8.63 -7.35 19.61
N PRO A 73 9.35 -8.34 19.04
CA PRO A 73 10.62 -8.80 19.58
C PRO A 73 11.67 -7.69 19.72
N ARG A 74 12.65 -7.94 20.59
CA ARG A 74 13.77 -7.02 20.82
C ARG A 74 14.45 -6.64 19.50
N GLY A 75 14.78 -5.36 19.36
CA GLY A 75 15.46 -4.81 18.19
C GLY A 75 14.52 -4.17 17.18
N HIS A 76 13.22 -4.43 17.26
CA HIS A 76 12.20 -3.65 16.54
C HIS A 76 12.02 -2.29 17.21
N HIS A 77 12.07 -1.23 16.40
CA HIS A 77 11.89 0.14 16.87
C HIS A 77 10.76 0.83 16.14
N VAL A 78 10.22 1.86 16.77
CA VAL A 78 9.30 2.81 16.17
C VAL A 78 9.89 4.21 16.26
N MET A 79 9.81 4.95 15.17
CA MET A 79 10.05 6.39 15.14
C MET A 79 8.71 7.11 15.05
N GLY A 80 8.44 7.99 16.01
CA GLY A 80 7.22 8.79 16.04
C GLY A 80 7.27 9.99 15.09
N TYR A 81 6.52 11.03 15.45
CA TYR A 81 6.48 12.32 14.76
C TYR A 81 6.74 13.46 15.76
N ASN A 82 7.13 14.62 15.25
CA ASN A 82 7.35 15.81 16.07
C ASN A 82 6.04 16.50 16.47
N ASP A 83 6.15 17.58 17.24
CA ASP A 83 5.04 18.45 17.68
C ASP A 83 4.14 18.96 16.54
N LYS A 84 4.69 19.08 15.31
CA LYS A 84 3.95 19.49 14.10
C LYS A 84 3.31 18.31 13.35
N GLY A 85 3.46 17.07 13.84
CA GLY A 85 2.97 15.88 13.16
C GLY A 85 3.82 15.45 11.96
N HIS A 86 5.08 15.89 11.89
CA HIS A 86 6.01 15.55 10.82
C HIS A 86 6.96 14.44 11.25
N CYS A 87 7.43 13.64 10.29
CA CYS A 87 8.56 12.74 10.49
C CYS A 87 9.76 13.54 11.00
N PRO A 88 10.46 13.10 12.06
CA PRO A 88 11.65 13.79 12.58
C PRO A 88 12.77 13.93 11.54
N MET A 89 12.80 13.04 10.56
CA MET A 89 13.78 13.08 9.45
C MET A 89 13.31 13.94 8.28
N PHE A 90 12.18 14.65 8.41
CA PHE A 90 11.70 15.61 7.42
C PHE A 90 12.21 17.01 7.79
N ILE A 91 13.37 17.36 7.25
CA ILE A 91 14.13 18.59 7.54
C ILE A 91 14.19 19.41 6.24
N ASP A 92 13.97 20.72 6.34
CA ASP A 92 14.05 21.65 5.20
C ASP A 92 13.26 21.20 3.97
N ASN A 93 12.04 20.69 4.19
CA ASN A 93 11.13 20.16 3.16
C ASN A 93 11.61 18.91 2.42
N ALA A 94 12.63 18.21 2.91
CA ALA A 94 13.14 16.97 2.33
C ALA A 94 13.36 15.88 3.40
N CYS A 95 13.50 14.63 2.96
CA CYS A 95 13.92 13.57 3.85
C CYS A 95 15.45 13.61 3.99
N SER A 96 15.96 13.88 5.20
CA SER A 96 17.40 13.96 5.46
C SER A 96 18.12 12.62 5.33
N ILE A 97 17.38 11.51 5.31
CA ILE A 97 17.89 10.15 5.14
C ILE A 97 17.32 9.46 3.91
N TYR A 98 17.04 10.19 2.83
CA TYR A 98 16.32 9.64 1.66
C TYR A 98 16.91 8.32 1.12
N ALA A 99 18.23 8.22 1.01
CA ALA A 99 18.91 6.99 0.57
C ALA A 99 18.78 5.83 1.59
N PHE A 100 18.63 6.16 2.87
CA PHE A 100 18.59 5.23 4.00
C PHE A 100 17.20 5.15 4.66
N ARG A 101 16.14 5.50 3.91
CA ARG A 101 14.77 5.50 4.43
C ARG A 101 14.37 4.13 4.96
N PRO A 102 13.63 4.02 6.08
CA PRO A 102 13.12 2.74 6.56
C PRO A 102 12.33 1.98 5.50
N LEU A 103 12.33 0.65 5.60
CA LEU A 103 11.61 -0.23 4.68
C LEU A 103 10.13 0.14 4.60
N THR A 104 9.49 0.46 5.74
CA THR A 104 8.10 0.98 5.76
C THR A 104 7.91 2.17 4.83
N CYS A 105 8.86 3.10 4.76
CA CYS A 105 8.79 4.24 3.85
C CYS A 105 9.07 3.85 2.40
N ARG A 106 9.94 2.86 2.15
CA ARG A 106 10.28 2.36 0.81
C ARG A 106 9.17 1.53 0.17
N ILE A 107 8.35 0.83 0.95
CA ILE A 107 7.28 -0.02 0.41
C ILE A 107 5.92 0.68 0.38
N TYR A 108 5.79 1.82 1.06
CA TYR A 108 4.52 2.54 1.12
C TYR A 108 4.24 3.30 -0.18
N ASP A 109 3.31 2.79 -0.98
CA ASP A 109 2.91 3.40 -2.24
C ASP A 109 1.43 3.79 -2.25
N CYS A 110 1.15 5.09 -2.08
CA CYS A 110 -0.23 5.61 -2.09
C CYS A 110 -0.90 5.59 -3.48
N ARG A 111 -0.18 5.22 -4.56
CA ARG A 111 -0.79 4.91 -5.86
C ARG A 111 -1.67 3.65 -5.81
N LEU A 112 -1.52 2.83 -4.77
CA LEU A 112 -2.40 1.69 -4.51
C LEU A 112 -3.88 2.08 -4.46
N PHE A 113 -4.21 3.23 -3.90
CA PHE A 113 -5.61 3.65 -3.71
C PHE A 113 -6.33 3.93 -5.04
N PRO A 114 -5.82 4.75 -5.98
CA PRO A 114 -6.41 4.87 -7.30
C PRO A 114 -6.33 3.59 -8.14
N ALA A 115 -5.30 2.74 -7.92
CA ALA A 115 -5.20 1.46 -8.62
C ALA A 115 -6.33 0.48 -8.24
N THR A 116 -6.74 0.49 -6.98
CA THR A 116 -7.72 -0.46 -6.40
C THR A 116 -9.11 0.14 -6.21
N ALA A 117 -9.28 1.44 -6.46
CA ALA A 117 -10.47 2.21 -6.11
C ALA A 117 -10.86 2.20 -4.62
N VAL A 118 -9.92 1.85 -3.72
CA VAL A 118 -10.15 1.86 -2.26
C VAL A 118 -9.81 3.23 -1.68
N TRP A 119 -10.82 3.95 -1.18
CA TRP A 119 -10.68 5.35 -0.72
C TRP A 119 -10.92 5.59 0.77
N GLU A 120 -11.07 4.51 1.54
CA GLU A 120 -11.06 4.51 3.01
C GLU A 120 -9.65 4.78 3.54
N ILE A 121 -9.24 6.04 3.40
CA ILE A 121 -7.94 6.56 3.82
C ILE A 121 -8.19 7.56 4.95
N GLU A 122 -7.74 7.21 6.15
CA GLU A 122 -7.92 8.03 7.36
C GLU A 122 -7.18 9.37 7.26
N ASN A 123 -5.96 9.35 6.72
CA ASN A 123 -5.15 10.56 6.62
C ASN A 123 -5.54 11.41 5.39
N SER A 124 -6.05 12.61 5.64
CA SER A 124 -6.53 13.52 4.60
C SER A 124 -5.45 14.01 3.63
N LYS A 125 -4.20 14.20 4.09
CA LYS A 125 -3.08 14.62 3.24
C LYS A 125 -2.70 13.53 2.26
N ILE A 126 -2.64 12.29 2.72
CA ILE A 126 -2.42 11.12 1.86
C ILE A 126 -3.59 10.92 0.91
N LYS A 127 -4.83 11.05 1.39
CA LYS A 127 -6.02 10.93 0.53
C LYS A 127 -6.02 11.98 -0.57
N ALA A 128 -5.67 13.23 -0.25
CA ALA A 128 -5.54 14.31 -1.22
C ALA A 128 -4.44 14.00 -2.25
N GLN A 129 -3.27 13.55 -1.80
CA GLN A 129 -2.18 13.17 -2.70
C GLN A 129 -2.54 11.97 -3.59
N ALA A 130 -3.15 10.94 -3.02
CA ALA A 130 -3.55 9.72 -3.72
C ALA A 130 -4.52 10.01 -4.88
N ARG A 131 -5.42 10.98 -4.68
CA ARG A 131 -6.38 11.43 -5.71
C ARG A 131 -5.75 12.13 -6.91
N ARG A 132 -4.49 12.54 -6.83
CA ARG A 132 -3.79 13.22 -7.93
C ARG A 132 -3.18 12.25 -8.94
N TRP A 133 -2.81 11.04 -8.50
CA TRP A 133 -2.15 10.04 -9.35
C TRP A 133 -3.02 9.57 -10.51
N ARG A 134 -2.46 9.53 -11.72
CA ARG A 134 -3.10 8.98 -12.92
C ARG A 134 -2.17 7.99 -13.60
N PHE A 135 -2.62 6.73 -13.69
CA PHE A 135 -1.90 5.71 -14.43
C PHE A 135 -2.10 5.87 -15.92
N GLU A 136 -1.05 5.57 -16.67
CA GLU A 136 -1.11 5.36 -18.11
C GLU A 136 -1.48 3.90 -18.39
N LEU A 137 -2.52 3.71 -19.18
CA LEU A 137 -2.98 2.41 -19.68
C LEU A 137 -2.75 2.42 -21.18
N THR A 138 -1.69 1.74 -21.59
CA THR A 138 -1.16 1.76 -22.96
C THR A 138 -1.61 0.55 -23.78
N THR A 139 -2.11 -0.50 -23.11
CA THR A 139 -2.62 -1.72 -23.76
C THR A 139 -3.97 -2.14 -23.18
N ASP A 140 -4.73 -2.91 -23.96
CA ASP A 140 -5.99 -3.50 -23.47
C ASP A 140 -5.76 -4.48 -22.33
N GLU A 141 -4.61 -5.18 -22.34
CA GLU A 141 -4.20 -6.06 -21.24
C GLU A 141 -3.99 -5.28 -19.94
N GLU A 142 -3.33 -4.12 -19.99
CA GLU A 142 -3.18 -3.25 -18.81
C GLU A 142 -4.55 -2.76 -18.30
N ARG A 143 -5.49 -2.49 -19.21
CA ARG A 143 -6.87 -2.11 -18.84
C ARG A 143 -7.60 -3.25 -18.13
N LYS A 144 -7.54 -4.47 -18.68
CA LYS A 144 -8.13 -5.68 -18.07
C LYS A 144 -7.54 -5.96 -16.70
N GLN A 145 -6.22 -5.86 -16.54
CA GLN A 145 -5.56 -6.02 -15.25
C GLN A 145 -5.99 -4.97 -14.23
N TRP A 146 -6.17 -3.72 -14.67
CA TRP A 146 -6.63 -2.66 -13.78
C TRP A 146 -8.09 -2.85 -13.33
N GLU A 147 -8.97 -3.26 -14.24
CA GLU A 147 -10.36 -3.61 -13.93
C GLU A 147 -10.43 -4.83 -13.00
N ALA A 148 -9.67 -5.89 -13.27
CA ALA A 148 -9.59 -7.07 -12.42
C ALA A 148 -9.07 -6.74 -11.01
N LEU A 149 -8.07 -5.85 -10.90
CA LEU A 149 -7.59 -5.37 -9.61
C LEU A 149 -8.66 -4.61 -8.82
N GLN A 150 -9.45 -3.77 -9.49
CA GLN A 150 -10.56 -3.06 -8.83
C GLN A 150 -11.68 -4.01 -8.41
N ARG A 151 -12.05 -4.98 -9.26
CA ARG A 151 -13.04 -6.02 -8.94
C ARG A 151 -12.59 -6.87 -7.75
N ALA A 152 -11.32 -7.26 -7.71
CA ALA A 152 -10.74 -7.99 -6.59
C ALA A 152 -10.83 -7.20 -5.27
N ALA A 153 -10.50 -5.90 -5.31
CA ALA A 153 -10.60 -5.04 -4.14
C ALA A 153 -12.06 -4.86 -3.69
N ALA A 154 -12.99 -4.64 -4.62
CA ALA A 154 -14.42 -4.54 -4.33
C ALA A 154 -14.95 -5.83 -3.70
N PHE A 155 -14.61 -6.99 -4.26
CA PHE A 155 -15.01 -8.30 -3.74
C PHE A 155 -14.57 -8.51 -2.29
N LEU A 156 -13.32 -8.20 -1.96
CA LEU A 156 -12.81 -8.31 -0.59
C LEU A 156 -13.52 -7.37 0.40
N ASN A 157 -14.02 -6.22 -0.06
CA ASN A 157 -14.73 -5.26 0.78
C ASN A 157 -16.23 -5.61 0.94
N GLU A 158 -16.86 -6.10 -0.11
CA GLU A 158 -18.32 -6.24 -0.19
C GLU A 158 -18.79 -7.68 0.12
N GLN A 159 -17.94 -8.68 -0.12
CA GLN A 159 -18.28 -10.10 0.03
C GLN A 159 -17.61 -10.74 1.25
N SER A 160 -17.38 -9.97 2.32
CA SER A 160 -16.72 -10.48 3.55
C SER A 160 -17.47 -11.66 4.17
N ALA A 161 -18.79 -11.74 3.98
CA ALA A 161 -19.62 -12.85 4.45
C ALA A 161 -19.34 -14.20 3.74
N CYS A 162 -18.61 -14.19 2.62
CA CYS A 162 -18.17 -15.42 1.95
C CYS A 162 -16.90 -16.02 2.58
N PHE A 163 -16.31 -15.36 3.57
CA PHE A 163 -15.10 -15.81 4.24
C PHE A 163 -15.39 -16.16 5.71
N PRO A 164 -14.56 -17.03 6.33
CA PRO A 164 -14.62 -17.26 7.76
C PRO A 164 -14.46 -15.95 8.56
N GLU A 165 -14.99 -15.94 9.78
CA GLU A 165 -14.85 -14.78 10.66
C GLU A 165 -13.38 -14.42 10.88
N ALA A 166 -13.07 -13.12 10.85
CA ALA A 166 -11.72 -12.57 10.96
C ALA A 166 -10.70 -13.09 9.94
N TYR A 167 -11.12 -13.78 8.87
CA TYR A 167 -10.23 -14.28 7.83
C TYR A 167 -9.61 -13.13 7.01
N LEU A 168 -10.44 -12.15 6.63
CA LEU A 168 -9.97 -10.98 5.89
C LEU A 168 -9.44 -9.89 6.84
N PRO A 169 -8.43 -9.12 6.41
CA PRO A 169 -7.97 -7.96 7.16
C PRO A 169 -9.11 -6.96 7.43
N ALA A 170 -9.20 -6.47 8.68
CA ALA A 170 -10.25 -5.54 9.09
C ALA A 170 -10.20 -4.18 8.35
N ARG A 171 -9.00 -3.72 7.97
CA ARG A 171 -8.81 -2.43 7.28
C ARG A 171 -8.85 -2.58 5.76
N ALA A 172 -9.62 -1.72 5.09
CA ALA A 172 -9.74 -1.73 3.63
C ALA A 172 -8.38 -1.56 2.91
N SER A 173 -7.46 -0.76 3.46
CA SER A 173 -6.10 -0.61 2.91
C SER A 173 -5.29 -1.91 2.91
N ARG A 174 -5.49 -2.79 3.90
CA ARG A 174 -4.87 -4.11 3.93
C ARG A 174 -5.53 -5.06 2.92
N ARG A 175 -6.84 -4.94 2.71
CA ARG A 175 -7.56 -5.67 1.64
C ARG A 175 -7.13 -5.20 0.25
N ALA A 176 -6.82 -3.91 0.06
CA ALA A 176 -6.26 -3.40 -1.18
C ALA A 176 -4.88 -4.03 -1.52
N ILE A 177 -4.03 -4.25 -0.51
CA ILE A 177 -2.77 -4.99 -0.70
C ILE A 177 -3.05 -6.45 -1.06
N LEU A 178 -4.04 -7.08 -0.43
CA LEU A 178 -4.44 -8.45 -0.73
C LEU A 178 -4.96 -8.60 -2.17
N ALA A 179 -5.70 -7.60 -2.67
CA ALA A 179 -6.21 -7.55 -4.04
C ALA A 179 -5.09 -7.70 -5.07
N LEU A 180 -3.90 -7.11 -4.84
CA LEU A 180 -2.74 -7.27 -5.72
C LEU A 180 -2.36 -8.74 -5.94
N ARG A 181 -2.53 -9.59 -4.92
CA ARG A 181 -2.14 -11.01 -4.98
C ARG A 181 -3.18 -11.88 -5.66
N ILE A 182 -4.45 -11.49 -5.63
CA ILE A 182 -5.58 -12.31 -6.09
C ILE A 182 -6.20 -11.80 -7.39
N HIS A 183 -5.78 -10.64 -7.90
CA HIS A 183 -6.43 -10.00 -9.05
C HIS A 183 -6.46 -10.87 -10.31
N GLU A 184 -5.52 -11.81 -10.48
CA GLU A 184 -5.51 -12.73 -11.62
C GLU A 184 -6.73 -13.66 -11.65
N ILE A 185 -7.31 -14.00 -10.48
CA ILE A 185 -8.58 -14.74 -10.40
C ILE A 185 -9.68 -13.96 -11.13
N PHE A 186 -9.66 -12.63 -11.01
CA PHE A 186 -10.67 -11.74 -11.56
C PHE A 186 -10.50 -11.45 -13.05
N LEU A 187 -9.40 -11.89 -13.69
CA LEU A 187 -9.22 -11.80 -15.15
C LEU A 187 -10.13 -12.75 -15.92
N LYS A 188 -10.67 -13.79 -15.25
CA LYS A 188 -11.53 -14.81 -15.85
C LYS A 188 -12.99 -14.36 -16.00
N PHE A 189 -13.37 -13.25 -15.38
CA PHE A 189 -14.75 -12.78 -15.29
C PHE A 189 -14.96 -11.52 -16.13
N ASP A 190 -16.00 -11.54 -16.97
CA ASP A 190 -16.29 -10.46 -17.90
C ASP A 190 -16.98 -9.26 -17.22
N ASP A 191 -17.82 -9.51 -16.21
CA ASP A 191 -18.56 -8.47 -15.50
C ASP A 191 -18.85 -8.79 -14.02
N ASP A 192 -19.42 -7.80 -13.32
CA ASP A 192 -19.74 -7.91 -11.89
C ASP A 192 -20.90 -8.87 -11.60
N ARG A 193 -21.75 -9.19 -12.59
CA ARG A 193 -22.84 -10.17 -12.42
C ARG A 193 -22.25 -11.57 -12.31
N ASP A 194 -21.34 -11.90 -13.21
CA ASP A 194 -20.65 -13.18 -13.21
C ASP A 194 -19.90 -13.42 -11.88
N ILE A 195 -19.22 -12.40 -11.36
CA ILE A 195 -18.58 -12.44 -10.04
C ILE A 195 -19.58 -12.69 -8.91
N ARG A 196 -20.75 -12.03 -8.94
CA ARG A 196 -21.77 -12.22 -7.90
C ARG A 196 -22.35 -13.63 -7.90
N ASP A 197 -22.51 -14.21 -9.08
CA ASP A 197 -23.05 -15.56 -9.25
C ASP A 197 -22.05 -16.62 -8.77
N HIS A 198 -20.74 -16.38 -8.97
CA HIS A 198 -19.66 -17.29 -8.56
C HIS A 198 -18.99 -16.95 -7.22
N ARG A 199 -19.56 -16.04 -6.41
CA ARG A 199 -18.89 -15.50 -5.19
C ARG A 199 -18.37 -16.54 -4.19
N ARG A 200 -19.06 -17.68 -4.03
CA ARG A 200 -18.59 -18.73 -3.10
C ARG A 200 -17.39 -19.51 -3.64
N GLU A 201 -17.38 -19.76 -4.94
CA GLU A 201 -16.28 -20.42 -5.63
C GLU A 201 -15.04 -19.52 -5.63
N ILE A 202 -15.21 -18.24 -5.98
CA ILE A 202 -14.15 -17.23 -5.94
C ILE A 202 -13.54 -17.12 -4.54
N ALA A 203 -14.38 -17.08 -3.49
CA ALA A 203 -13.89 -17.06 -2.11
C ALA A 203 -13.09 -18.34 -1.78
N GLY A 204 -13.52 -19.50 -2.26
CA GLY A 204 -12.79 -20.76 -2.17
C GLY A 204 -11.40 -20.70 -2.82
N GLU A 205 -11.32 -20.23 -4.06
CA GLU A 205 -10.06 -20.08 -4.80
C GLU A 205 -9.10 -19.12 -4.09
N ILE A 206 -9.61 -17.98 -3.60
CA ILE A 206 -8.85 -17.02 -2.80
C ILE A 206 -8.30 -17.70 -1.55
N MET A 207 -9.12 -18.46 -0.82
CA MET A 207 -8.68 -19.12 0.41
C MET A 207 -7.57 -20.15 0.15
N THR A 208 -7.67 -20.91 -0.94
CA THR A 208 -6.63 -21.85 -1.38
C THR A 208 -5.32 -21.11 -1.67
N LEU A 209 -5.37 -20.09 -2.55
CA LEU A 209 -4.19 -19.30 -2.94
C LEU A 209 -3.48 -18.67 -1.73
N LEU A 210 -4.25 -18.15 -0.76
CA LEU A 210 -3.68 -17.50 0.42
C LEU A 210 -3.14 -18.49 1.45
N SER A 211 -3.56 -19.75 1.41
CA SER A 211 -3.07 -20.80 2.30
C SER A 211 -1.74 -21.38 1.81
N GLU A 212 -1.53 -21.49 0.51
CA GLU A 212 -0.28 -21.97 -0.12
C GLU A 212 0.93 -21.07 0.15
N HIS A 213 0.68 -19.81 0.51
CA HIS A 213 1.72 -18.81 0.80
C HIS A 213 1.87 -18.49 2.30
N LYS A 214 1.29 -19.29 3.20
CA LYS A 214 1.53 -19.19 4.66
C LYS A 214 2.70 -20.06 5.14
N THR A 215 3.24 -20.91 4.27
CA THR A 215 4.43 -21.72 4.50
C THR A 215 5.64 -20.99 3.92
N ASP A 216 6.16 -20.01 4.66
CA ASP A 216 7.56 -19.53 4.63
C ASP A 216 7.82 -18.60 5.82
#